data_AF-A0A523TAW9-F1
#
_entry.id   AF-A0A523TAW9-F1
#
_cell.length_a   1.000
_cell.length_b   1.000
_cell.length_c   1.000
_cell.angle_alpha   90.00
_cell.angle_beta   90.00
_cell.angle_gamma   90.00
#
_symmetry.space_group_name_H-M   'P 1'
#
loop_
_entity.id
_entity.type
_entity.pdbx_description
1 polymer ?
#
loop_
_entity_poly.entity_id
_entity_poly.type
_entity_poly.pdbx_seq_one_letter_code
_entity_poly.pdbx_strand_id
1 'polypeptide(L)'
;MRLQATRLLGWRGQESKEAIPYLLPFVDGHNDLHQITAIALAEIGYEKFDELIPALLVALEKGLIYLTRMNAARMLIQDKTHLSKVLPHLIKALEEDSDFRFRQKIARYFGEINDPTVKKALIKAKESDKHTVVRSVAMSSLDDLEKL
;
A
#
# COMPACT_ATOMS: atom_id res chain seq x y z
N MET A 1 -11.88 -9.45 20.27
CA MET A 1 -11.59 -10.74 19.60
C MET A 1 -11.69 -10.69 18.07
N ARG A 2 -12.60 -9.93 17.43
CA ARG A 2 -12.75 -9.93 15.96
C ARG A 2 -11.53 -9.45 15.17
N LEU A 3 -10.85 -8.40 15.63
CA LEU A 3 -9.64 -7.85 14.97
C LEU A 3 -8.44 -8.83 14.97
N GLN A 4 -8.38 -9.75 15.94
CA GLN A 4 -7.33 -10.77 16.05
C GLN A 4 -7.58 -11.92 15.06
N ALA A 5 -8.85 -12.29 14.84
CA ALA A 5 -9.22 -13.32 13.87
C ALA A 5 -8.91 -12.90 12.42
N THR A 6 -9.16 -11.63 12.06
CA THR A 6 -8.79 -11.09 10.74
C THR A 6 -7.26 -11.07 10.53
N ARG A 7 -6.48 -10.81 11.58
CA ARG A 7 -5.00 -10.82 11.51
C ARG A 7 -4.39 -12.22 11.41
N LEU A 8 -5.04 -13.23 11.99
CA LEU A 8 -4.52 -14.61 12.00
C LEU A 8 -4.75 -15.36 10.69
N LEU A 9 -5.69 -14.92 9.85
CA LEU A 9 -6.06 -15.62 8.60
C LEU A 9 -5.23 -15.23 7.37
N GLY A 10 -4.32 -14.26 7.45
CA GLY A 10 -3.50 -13.83 6.31
C GLY A 10 -2.31 -14.74 5.95
N TRP A 11 -2.04 -15.81 6.71
CA TRP A 11 -0.73 -16.50 6.67
C TRP A 11 -0.71 -17.92 6.08
N ARG A 12 -1.83 -18.46 5.57
CA ARG A 12 -1.86 -19.80 4.95
C ARG A 12 -2.77 -19.84 3.71
N GLY A 13 -2.20 -19.50 2.56
CA GLY A 13 -2.90 -19.17 1.31
C GLY A 13 -4.05 -20.07 0.80
N GLN A 14 -4.26 -21.30 1.29
CA GLN A 14 -5.42 -22.13 0.94
C GLN A 14 -6.53 -22.07 2.00
N GLU A 15 -6.18 -22.25 3.28
CA GLU A 15 -7.06 -22.03 4.45
C GLU A 15 -7.52 -20.55 4.54
N SER A 16 -6.70 -19.64 4.02
CA SER A 16 -6.98 -18.21 3.92
C SER A 16 -8.10 -17.86 2.93
N LYS A 17 -8.24 -18.58 1.80
CA LYS A 17 -9.28 -18.28 0.79
C LYS A 17 -10.67 -18.67 1.25
N GLU A 18 -10.80 -19.67 2.13
CA GLU A 18 -12.07 -20.04 2.75
C GLU A 18 -12.66 -18.91 3.61
N ALA A 19 -11.84 -17.93 4.03
CA ALA A 19 -12.30 -16.74 4.74
C ALA A 19 -13.02 -15.73 3.84
N ILE A 20 -12.86 -15.80 2.50
CA ILE A 20 -13.40 -14.79 1.56
C ILE A 20 -14.91 -14.57 1.76
N PRO A 21 -15.78 -15.60 1.77
CA PRO A 21 -17.23 -15.38 1.94
C PRO A 21 -17.60 -14.73 3.28
N TYR A 22 -16.79 -14.94 4.31
CA TYR A 22 -17.01 -14.39 5.65
C TYR A 22 -16.51 -12.94 5.78
N LEU A 23 -15.55 -12.54 4.95
CA LEU A 23 -14.97 -11.20 4.95
C LEU A 23 -15.69 -10.26 3.97
N LEU A 24 -16.16 -10.76 2.83
CA LEU A 24 -16.82 -9.96 1.80
C LEU A 24 -17.93 -9.03 2.30
N PRO A 25 -18.82 -9.44 3.23
CA PRO A 25 -19.88 -8.56 3.73
C PRO A 25 -19.38 -7.28 4.42
N PHE A 26 -18.10 -7.22 4.79
CA PHE A 26 -17.51 -6.07 5.47
C PHE A 26 -16.76 -5.12 4.52
N VAL A 27 -16.71 -5.43 3.22
CA VAL A 27 -16.02 -4.59 2.21
C VAL A 27 -16.83 -3.35 1.84
N ASP A 28 -18.14 -3.31 1.95
CA ASP A 28 -18.89 -2.09 1.58
C ASP A 28 -19.16 -1.16 2.78
N GLY A 29 -18.40 -1.31 3.87
CA GLY A 29 -18.61 -0.57 5.11
C GLY A 29 -18.05 0.86 5.12
N HIS A 30 -18.45 1.66 6.11
CA HIS A 30 -17.95 3.04 6.30
C HIS A 30 -17.05 3.22 7.54
N ASN A 31 -16.69 2.13 8.21
CA ASN A 31 -15.87 2.14 9.42
C ASN A 31 -14.47 1.54 9.14
N ASP A 32 -13.56 1.61 10.12
CA ASP A 32 -12.21 1.06 9.99
C ASP A 32 -12.19 -0.44 9.69
N LEU A 33 -13.26 -1.17 10.03
CA LEU A 33 -13.38 -2.59 9.73
C LEU A 33 -13.36 -2.84 8.22
N HIS A 34 -13.95 -1.96 7.42
CA HIS A 34 -13.90 -2.05 5.97
C HIS A 34 -12.45 -1.96 5.44
N GLN A 35 -11.68 -0.96 5.87
CA GLN A 35 -10.28 -0.82 5.46
C GLN A 35 -9.44 -2.07 5.80
N ILE A 36 -9.61 -2.59 7.01
CA ILE A 36 -8.91 -3.80 7.47
C ILE A 36 -9.34 -5.04 6.68
N THR A 37 -10.64 -5.12 6.36
CA THR A 37 -11.20 -6.23 5.57
C THR A 37 -10.61 -6.22 4.16
N ALA A 38 -10.53 -5.06 3.51
CA ALA A 38 -9.95 -4.96 2.18
C ALA A 38 -8.45 -5.34 2.17
N ILE A 39 -7.69 -4.91 3.18
CA ILE A 39 -6.29 -5.36 3.34
C ILE A 39 -6.22 -6.88 3.48
N ALA A 40 -7.06 -7.48 4.33
CA ALA A 40 -7.05 -8.92 4.53
C ALA A 40 -7.44 -9.69 3.25
N LEU A 41 -8.46 -9.24 2.53
CA LEU A 41 -8.88 -9.84 1.26
C LEU A 41 -7.79 -9.73 0.18
N ALA A 42 -7.08 -8.61 0.12
CA ALA A 42 -5.94 -8.44 -0.77
C ALA A 42 -4.80 -9.39 -0.41
N GLU A 43 -4.49 -9.55 0.89
CA GLU A 43 -3.42 -10.45 1.36
C GLU A 43 -3.69 -11.93 1.07
N ILE A 44 -4.95 -12.37 1.13
CA ILE A 44 -5.34 -13.75 0.82
C ILE A 44 -5.53 -14.00 -0.69
N GLY A 45 -5.32 -12.99 -1.53
CA GLY A 45 -5.41 -13.09 -2.98
C GLY A 45 -6.85 -13.18 -3.49
N TYR A 46 -7.74 -12.31 -3.00
CA TYR A 46 -9.08 -12.16 -3.55
C TYR A 46 -9.02 -11.78 -5.05
N GLU A 47 -9.69 -12.57 -5.88
CA GLU A 47 -9.56 -12.49 -7.34
C GLU A 47 -10.07 -11.18 -7.93
N LYS A 48 -11.00 -10.52 -7.25
CA LYS A 48 -11.54 -9.22 -7.68
C LYS A 48 -10.86 -8.07 -6.95
N PHE A 49 -9.54 -7.99 -7.10
CA PHE A 49 -8.73 -6.97 -6.44
C PHE A 49 -9.20 -5.54 -6.74
N ASP A 50 -9.71 -5.28 -7.94
CA ASP A 50 -10.30 -3.99 -8.35
C ASP A 50 -11.38 -3.49 -7.38
N GLU A 51 -12.20 -4.38 -6.84
CA GLU A 51 -13.27 -4.05 -5.90
C GLU A 51 -12.69 -3.56 -4.54
N LEU A 52 -11.45 -3.93 -4.23
CA LEU A 52 -10.74 -3.52 -3.01
C LEU A 52 -10.01 -2.19 -3.14
N ILE A 53 -9.74 -1.71 -4.36
CA ILE A 53 -8.94 -0.50 -4.58
C ILE A 53 -9.50 0.72 -3.84
N PRO A 54 -10.82 1.05 -3.89
CA PRO A 54 -11.34 2.22 -3.17
C PRO A 54 -11.08 2.14 -1.66
N ALA A 55 -11.29 0.95 -1.08
CA ALA A 55 -11.06 0.68 0.33
C ALA A 55 -9.59 0.85 0.74
N LEU A 56 -8.69 0.31 -0.08
CA LEU A 56 -7.25 0.37 0.12
C LEU A 56 -6.73 1.80 -0.03
N LEU A 57 -7.28 2.60 -0.96
CA LEU A 57 -6.94 4.02 -1.08
C LEU A 57 -7.40 4.81 0.16
N VAL A 58 -8.59 4.53 0.69
CA VAL A 58 -9.03 5.13 1.96
C VAL A 58 -8.10 4.71 3.10
N ALA A 59 -7.67 3.44 3.16
CA ALA A 59 -6.74 2.94 4.17
C ALA A 59 -5.34 3.58 4.06
N LEU A 60 -4.87 3.85 2.83
CA LEU A 60 -3.62 4.55 2.54
C LEU A 60 -3.63 5.98 3.10
N GLU A 61 -4.70 6.72 2.82
CA GLU A 61 -4.83 8.14 3.15
C GLU A 61 -5.25 8.40 4.59
N LYS A 62 -6.22 7.62 5.10
CA LYS A 62 -6.94 7.89 6.36
C LYS A 62 -6.75 6.79 7.41
N GLY A 63 -5.93 5.77 7.14
CA GLY A 63 -5.69 4.70 8.08
C GLY A 63 -5.16 5.22 9.42
N LEU A 64 -5.84 4.87 10.52
CA LEU A 64 -5.55 5.40 11.86
C LEU A 64 -4.12 5.12 12.36
N ILE A 65 -3.54 3.99 11.94
CA ILE A 65 -2.22 3.56 12.38
C ILE A 65 -1.30 3.32 11.18
N TYR A 66 -0.01 3.57 11.40
CA TYR A 66 1.05 3.37 10.41
C TYR A 66 0.96 2.02 9.68
N LEU A 67 0.69 0.94 10.42
CA LEU A 67 0.61 -0.41 9.87
C LEU A 67 -0.52 -0.58 8.84
N THR A 68 -1.69 0.01 9.07
CA THR A 68 -2.83 -0.03 8.13
C THR A 68 -2.45 0.66 6.82
N ARG A 69 -1.87 1.85 6.91
CA ARG A 69 -1.44 2.64 5.75
C ARG A 69 -0.35 1.93 4.96
N MET A 70 0.63 1.35 5.66
CA MET A 70 1.74 0.59 5.05
C MET A 70 1.23 -0.65 4.33
N ASN A 71 0.34 -1.43 4.95
CA ASN A 71 -0.21 -2.62 4.32
C ASN A 71 -1.05 -2.25 3.09
N ALA A 72 -1.86 -1.20 3.18
CA ALA A 72 -2.62 -0.71 2.03
C ALA A 72 -1.70 -0.30 0.86
N ALA A 73 -0.64 0.47 1.13
CA ALA A 73 0.35 0.84 0.12
C ALA A 73 0.99 -0.39 -0.54
N ARG A 74 1.38 -1.39 0.25
CA ARG A 74 1.96 -2.64 -0.24
C ARG A 74 0.98 -3.41 -1.14
N MET A 75 -0.27 -3.55 -0.72
CA MET A 75 -1.30 -4.24 -1.50
C MET A 75 -1.51 -3.57 -2.86
N LEU A 76 -1.64 -2.23 -2.87
CA LEU A 76 -1.83 -1.45 -4.10
C LEU A 76 -0.66 -1.56 -5.08
N ILE A 77 0.57 -1.81 -4.60
CA ILE A 77 1.77 -1.93 -5.43
C ILE A 77 2.01 -3.36 -5.92
N GLN A 78 1.63 -4.36 -5.10
CA GLN A 78 1.79 -5.77 -5.47
C GLN A 78 0.97 -6.14 -6.71
N ASP A 79 -0.23 -5.57 -6.84
CA ASP A 79 -1.00 -5.70 -8.07
C ASP A 79 -0.54 -4.68 -9.13
N LYS A 80 0.35 -5.14 -10.01
CA LYS A 80 0.91 -4.31 -11.09
C LYS A 80 -0.13 -3.93 -12.16
N THR A 81 -1.29 -4.59 -12.22
CA THR A 81 -2.30 -4.35 -13.26
C THR A 81 -3.03 -3.01 -13.07
N HIS A 82 -3.02 -2.47 -11.85
CA HIS A 82 -3.75 -1.25 -11.47
C HIS A 82 -2.88 -0.04 -11.13
N LEU A 83 -1.58 -0.10 -11.42
CA LEU A 83 -0.63 0.96 -11.07
C LEU A 83 -1.08 2.34 -11.56
N SER A 84 -1.61 2.46 -12.78
CA SER A 84 -2.08 3.74 -13.33
C SER A 84 -3.18 4.41 -12.47
N LYS A 85 -4.04 3.62 -11.81
CA LYS A 85 -5.11 4.12 -10.93
C LYS A 85 -4.58 4.56 -9.57
N VAL A 86 -3.54 3.89 -9.06
CA VAL A 86 -3.10 4.03 -7.66
C VAL A 86 -1.85 4.89 -7.49
N LEU A 87 -1.00 5.00 -8.52
CA LEU A 87 0.23 5.78 -8.49
C LEU A 87 0.03 7.24 -8.10
N PRO A 88 -0.99 7.98 -8.57
CA PRO A 88 -1.21 9.36 -8.11
C PRO A 88 -1.35 9.49 -6.59
N HIS A 89 -2.02 8.53 -5.95
CA HIS A 89 -2.24 8.52 -4.50
C HIS A 89 -0.96 8.17 -3.74
N LEU A 90 -0.19 7.20 -4.25
CA LEU A 90 1.10 6.83 -3.66
C LEU A 90 2.15 7.93 -3.83
N ILE A 91 2.18 8.60 -4.99
CA ILE A 91 3.08 9.74 -5.23
C ILE A 91 2.72 10.88 -4.28
N LYS A 92 1.43 11.19 -4.13
CA LYS A 92 0.97 12.16 -3.12
C LYS A 92 1.42 11.76 -1.71
N ALA A 93 1.33 10.49 -1.34
CA ALA A 93 1.82 10.00 -0.05
C ALA A 93 3.34 10.20 0.12
N LEU A 94 4.15 10.02 -0.94
CA LEU A 94 5.59 10.31 -0.91
C LEU A 94 5.89 11.80 -0.80
N GLU A 95 5.05 12.68 -1.36
CA GLU A 95 5.32 14.12 -1.42
C GLU A 95 4.78 14.90 -0.22
N GLU A 96 3.62 14.52 0.28
CA GLU A 96 2.81 15.36 1.18
C GLU A 96 2.61 14.76 2.58
N ASP A 97 2.87 13.46 2.78
CA ASP A 97 2.55 12.84 4.06
C ASP A 97 3.33 13.44 5.23
N SER A 98 2.67 13.66 6.36
CA SER A 98 3.31 14.25 7.53
C SER A 98 4.31 13.30 8.21
N ASP A 99 4.12 11.98 8.15
CA ASP A 99 5.01 10.99 8.75
C ASP A 99 6.14 10.62 7.79
N PHE A 100 7.35 11.07 8.09
CA PHE A 100 8.53 10.76 7.28
C PHE A 100 8.79 9.25 7.17
N ARG A 101 8.41 8.45 8.18
CA ARG A 101 8.57 6.98 8.13
C ARG A 101 7.64 6.36 7.10
N PHE A 102 6.50 6.99 6.85
CA PHE A 102 5.56 6.54 5.83
C PHE A 102 6.08 6.93 4.45
N ARG A 103 6.51 8.18 4.26
CA ARG A 103 7.18 8.62 3.02
C ARG A 103 8.38 7.76 2.66
N GLN A 104 9.24 7.45 3.63
CA GLN A 104 10.37 6.54 3.47
C GLN A 104 9.94 5.16 2.97
N LYS A 105 8.82 4.64 3.48
CA LYS A 105 8.31 3.32 3.10
C LYS A 105 7.75 3.32 1.67
N ILE A 106 7.03 4.38 1.28
CA ILE A 106 6.58 4.56 -0.10
C ILE A 106 7.77 4.65 -1.06
N ALA A 107 8.80 5.44 -0.73
CA ALA A 107 10.02 5.53 -1.53
C ALA A 107 10.65 4.15 -1.76
N ARG A 108 10.71 3.31 -0.71
CA ARG A 108 11.23 1.94 -0.83
C ARG A 108 10.39 1.09 -1.79
N TYR A 109 9.07 1.11 -1.68
CA TYR A 109 8.21 0.33 -2.57
C TYR A 109 8.29 0.80 -4.03
N PHE A 110 8.54 2.09 -4.24
CA PHE A 110 8.76 2.66 -5.57
C PHE A 110 10.02 2.11 -6.26
N GLY A 111 10.99 1.58 -5.52
CA GLY A 111 12.14 0.86 -6.09
C GLY A 111 11.79 -0.44 -6.82
N GLU A 112 10.53 -0.91 -6.73
CA GLU A 112 10.05 -2.13 -7.39
C GLU A 112 9.19 -1.83 -8.64
N ILE A 113 9.01 -0.54 -8.98
CA ILE A 113 8.10 -0.08 -10.03
C ILE A 113 8.87 0.71 -11.09
N ASN A 114 9.12 0.08 -12.24
CA ASN A 114 9.75 0.73 -13.40
C ASN A 114 8.73 1.58 -14.18
N ASP A 115 8.34 2.73 -13.59
CA ASP A 115 7.43 3.71 -14.18
C ASP A 115 8.09 5.11 -14.22
N PRO A 116 8.01 5.86 -15.33
CA PRO A 116 8.62 7.20 -15.44
C PRO A 116 8.10 8.21 -14.41
N THR A 117 6.83 8.12 -14.02
CA THR A 117 6.23 9.00 -13.00
C THR A 117 6.77 8.69 -11.61
N VAL A 118 6.98 7.40 -11.31
CA VAL A 118 7.65 6.95 -10.08
C VAL A 118 9.09 7.44 -10.04
N LYS A 119 9.86 7.29 -11.13
CA LYS A 119 11.23 7.79 -11.22
C LYS A 119 11.31 9.29 -10.97
N LYS A 120 10.40 10.07 -11.55
CA LYS A 120 10.32 11.53 -11.32
C LYS A 120 10.02 11.87 -9.86
N ALA A 121 9.07 11.17 -9.23
CA ALA A 121 8.72 11.38 -7.83
C ALA A 121 9.91 11.05 -6.90
N LEU A 122 10.63 9.96 -7.17
CA LEU A 122 11.84 9.58 -6.41
C LEU A 122 12.97 10.60 -6.56
N ILE A 123 13.20 11.15 -7.77
CA ILE A 123 14.19 12.23 -7.98
C ILE A 123 13.84 13.46 -7.13
N LYS A 124 12.58 13.90 -7.16
CA LYS A 124 12.11 15.02 -6.33
C LYS A 124 12.30 14.74 -4.84
N ALA A 125 11.95 13.54 -4.37
CA ALA A 125 12.13 13.15 -2.97
C ALA A 125 13.62 13.12 -2.58
N LYS A 126 14.51 12.58 -3.43
CA LYS A 126 15.97 12.59 -3.25
C LYS A 126 16.53 14.01 -3.10
N GLU A 127 16.04 14.95 -3.89
CA GLU A 127 16.55 16.32 -3.92
C GLU A 127 15.99 17.21 -2.81
N SER A 128 14.71 17.03 -2.45
CA SER A 128 13.96 18.05 -1.71
C SER A 128 13.15 17.55 -0.50
N ASP A 129 13.12 16.24 -0.19
CA ASP A 129 12.40 15.78 1.00
C ASP A 129 13.02 16.39 2.26
N LYS A 130 12.14 16.85 3.16
CA LYS A 130 12.48 17.49 4.44
C LYS A 130 13.36 16.61 5.33
N HIS A 131 13.23 15.28 5.22
CA HIS A 131 13.92 14.32 6.07
C HIS A 131 15.04 13.58 5.32
N THR A 132 16.25 13.58 5.88
CA THR A 132 17.45 12.98 5.28
C THR A 132 17.29 11.50 4.94
N VAL A 133 16.62 10.73 5.81
CA VAL A 133 16.36 9.30 5.61
C VAL A 133 15.50 9.05 4.37
N VAL A 134 14.50 9.91 4.10
CA VAL A 134 13.66 9.76 2.89
C VAL A 134 14.51 10.03 1.66
N ARG A 135 15.34 11.08 1.67
CA ARG A 135 16.26 11.38 0.56
C ARG A 135 17.21 10.22 0.26
N SER A 136 17.79 9.63 1.30
CA SER A 136 18.69 8.47 1.16
C SER A 136 17.98 7.25 0.60
N VAL A 137 16.77 6.93 1.07
CA VAL A 137 16.01 5.79 0.54
C VAL A 137 15.56 6.05 -0.89
N ALA A 138 15.13 7.26 -1.22
CA ALA A 138 14.77 7.61 -2.59
C ALA A 138 15.94 7.46 -3.55
N MET A 139 17.17 7.82 -3.12
CA MET A 139 18.39 7.55 -3.89
C MET A 139 18.63 6.05 -4.09
N SER A 140 18.60 5.23 -3.02
CA SER A 140 18.77 3.78 -3.15
C SER A 140 17.70 3.14 -4.03
N SER A 141 16.44 3.59 -3.94
CA SER A 141 15.35 3.10 -4.78
C SER A 141 15.53 3.48 -6.25
N LEU A 142 16.15 4.62 -6.57
CA LEU A 142 16.55 4.94 -7.94
C LEU A 142 17.63 3.98 -8.44
N ASP A 143 18.64 3.67 -7.62
CA ASP A 143 19.68 2.69 -7.96
C ASP A 143 19.10 1.29 -8.20
N ASP A 144 18.05 0.92 -7.47
CA ASP A 144 17.35 -0.36 -7.65
C ASP A 144 16.56 -0.40 -8.97
N LEU A 145 15.94 0.71 -9.38
CA LEU A 145 15.26 0.81 -10.68
C LEU A 145 16.21 0.68 -11.87
N GLU A 146 17.48 1.07 -11.73
CA GLU A 146 18.49 0.91 -12.78
C GLU A 146 18.92 -0.55 -13.00
N LYS A 147 18.56 -1.45 -12.07
CA LYS A 147 18.88 -2.89 -12.13
C LYS A 147 17.73 -3.74 -12.68
N LEU A 148 16.54 -3.15 -12.90
CA LEU A 148 15.34 -3.82 -13.44
C LEU A 148 15.34 -3.86 -14.96
#